data_AF-A0A952PI16-F1
#
_entry.id   AF-A0A952PI16-F1
#
_cell.length_a   1.000
_cell.length_b   1.000
_cell.length_c   1.000
_cell.angle_alpha   90.00
_cell.angle_beta   90.00
_cell.angle_gamma   90.00
#
_symmetry.space_group_name_H-M   'P 1'
#
loop_
_entity.id
_entity.type
_entity.pdbx_description
1 polymer ?
#
loop_
_entity_poly.entity_id
_entity_poly.type
_entity_poly.pdbx_seq_one_letter_code
_entity_poly.pdbx_strand_id
1 'polypeptide(L)'
;MSDDEIFICPVCEAENRQSARFCRRCGRSRLILEREERGETAPAKPTLLTCARCTAPVRVTDSYCSYCGDAQPYRILADMKVCRDCGVQMPEVANFCYSCGVDVANHSPKQVPVPVALFEEEDPDNFPQFEA
;
A
#
# COMPACT_ATOMS: atom_id res chain seq x y z
N MET A 1 11.66 -8.98 37.16
CA MET A 1 12.53 -8.33 36.16
C MET A 1 12.03 -8.85 34.83
N SER A 2 11.30 -8.04 34.08
CA SER A 2 10.75 -8.44 32.78
C SER A 2 11.92 -8.59 31.81
N ASP A 3 12.12 -9.80 31.30
CA ASP A 3 13.04 -10.08 30.20
C ASP A 3 12.56 -9.31 28.97
N ASP A 4 13.02 -8.08 28.83
CA ASP A 4 12.83 -7.27 27.63
C ASP A 4 13.55 -8.00 26.50
N GLU A 5 12.80 -8.75 25.70
CA GLU A 5 13.33 -9.44 24.55
C GLU A 5 13.96 -8.40 23.59
N ILE A 6 15.19 -8.65 23.12
CA ILE A 6 15.99 -7.73 22.29
C ILE A 6 16.15 -8.37 20.90
N PHE A 7 16.05 -7.56 19.85
CA PHE A 7 16.44 -7.96 18.50
C PHE A 7 17.70 -7.20 18.06
N ILE A 8 18.64 -7.93 17.46
CA ILE A 8 19.87 -7.38 16.89
C ILE A 8 19.62 -7.04 15.43
N CYS A 9 19.90 -5.81 15.03
CA CYS A 9 19.75 -5.40 13.63
C CYS A 9 20.79 -6.11 12.74
N PRO A 10 20.41 -6.89 11.72
CA PRO A 10 21.36 -7.59 10.84
C PRO A 10 22.15 -6.64 9.91
N VAL A 11 21.77 -5.35 9.83
CA VAL A 11 22.43 -4.36 8.95
C VAL A 11 23.51 -3.57 9.67
N CYS A 12 23.32 -3.28 10.96
CA CYS A 12 24.23 -2.39 11.71
C CYS A 12 24.51 -2.86 13.15
N GLU A 13 24.06 -4.07 13.49
CA GLU A 13 24.32 -4.80 14.74
C GLU A 13 23.83 -4.09 16.01
N ALA A 14 23.05 -3.02 15.87
CA ALA A 14 22.49 -2.32 17.02
C ALA A 14 21.43 -3.19 17.72
N GLU A 15 21.51 -3.22 19.05
CA GLU A 15 20.46 -3.76 19.93
C GLU A 15 19.22 -2.86 19.92
N ASN A 16 18.05 -3.47 19.75
CA ASN A 16 16.75 -2.80 19.75
C ASN A 16 15.76 -3.61 20.59
N ARG A 17 14.76 -2.94 21.17
CA ARG A 17 13.63 -3.62 21.82
C ARG A 17 12.89 -4.50 20.82
N GLN A 18 12.36 -5.64 21.25
CA GLN A 18 11.56 -6.51 20.38
C GLN A 18 10.39 -5.78 19.72
N SER A 19 9.73 -4.85 20.42
CA SER A 19 8.62 -4.06 19.86
C SER A 19 9.03 -2.96 18.87
N ALA A 20 10.33 -2.73 18.63
CA ALA A 20 10.78 -1.65 17.76
C ALA A 20 10.48 -1.94 16.27
N ARG A 21 9.71 -1.06 15.62
CA ARG A 21 9.39 -1.16 14.18
C ARG A 21 10.54 -0.76 13.26
N PHE A 22 11.47 0.05 13.77
CA PHE A 22 12.65 0.54 13.06
C PHE A 22 13.88 0.42 13.96
N CYS A 23 15.04 0.15 13.36
CA CYS A 23 16.30 0.16 14.08
C CYS A 23 16.63 1.58 14.58
N ARG A 24 16.97 1.72 15.87
CA ARG A 24 17.29 3.02 16.48
C ARG A 24 18.56 3.68 15.93
N ARG A 25 19.44 2.90 15.28
CA ARG A 25 20.74 3.37 14.76
C ARG A 25 20.70 3.66 13.27
N CYS A 26 20.24 2.71 12.45
CA CYS A 26 20.27 2.87 10.99
C CYS A 26 18.89 3.20 10.37
N GLY A 27 17.80 3.17 11.15
CA GLY A 27 16.45 3.47 10.67
C GLY A 27 15.82 2.38 9.79
N ARG A 28 16.51 1.27 9.52
CA ARG A 28 15.95 0.17 8.72
C ARG A 28 14.71 -0.41 9.41
N SER A 29 13.65 -0.66 8.64
CA SER A 29 12.42 -1.25 9.14
C SER A 29 12.60 -2.74 9.46
N ARG A 30 12.20 -3.16 10.67
CA ARG A 30 12.20 -4.56 11.10
C ARG A 30 11.29 -5.42 10.20
N LEU A 31 10.12 -4.89 9.83
CA LEU A 31 9.16 -5.57 8.94
C LEU A 31 9.74 -5.87 7.55
N ILE A 32 10.68 -5.07 7.06
CA ILE A 32 11.32 -5.34 5.76
C ILE A 32 12.31 -6.50 5.92
N LEU A 33 13.11 -6.49 6.98
CA LEU A 33 14.09 -7.53 7.28
C LEU A 33 13.42 -8.90 7.48
N GLU A 34 12.32 -8.95 8.25
CA GLU A 34 11.55 -10.18 8.48
C GLU A 34 10.93 -10.75 7.19
N ARG A 35 10.53 -9.90 6.25
CA ARG A 35 10.01 -10.34 4.94
C ARG A 35 11.12 -10.85 4.02
N GLU A 36 12.26 -10.15 4.01
CA GLU A 36 13.45 -10.56 3.28
C GLU A 36 13.92 -11.96 3.74
N GLU A 37 13.92 -12.22 5.06
CA GLU A 37 14.23 -13.54 5.64
C GLU A 37 13.21 -14.62 5.28
N ARG A 38 11.91 -14.28 5.21
CA ARG A 38 10.86 -15.24 4.81
C ARG A 38 10.83 -15.50 3.29
N GLY A 39 11.74 -14.91 2.52
CA GLY A 39 11.76 -15.05 1.06
C GLY A 39 10.52 -14.45 0.39
N GLU A 40 9.80 -13.56 1.08
CA GLU A 40 8.70 -12.82 0.50
C GLU A 40 9.30 -11.80 -0.46
N THR A 41 9.28 -12.14 -1.75
CA THR A 41 9.73 -11.23 -2.81
C THR A 41 8.98 -9.90 -2.66
N ALA A 42 9.74 -8.80 -2.67
CA ALA A 42 9.17 -7.45 -2.74
C ALA A 42 8.11 -7.42 -3.86
N PRO A 43 7.03 -6.62 -3.72
CA PRO A 43 6.08 -6.46 -4.82
C PRO A 43 6.87 -6.17 -6.08
N ALA A 44 6.63 -6.97 -7.13
CA ALA A 44 7.39 -6.92 -8.37
C ALA A 44 7.63 -5.47 -8.75
N LYS A 45 8.91 -5.10 -8.87
CA LYS A 45 9.34 -3.73 -9.20
C LYS A 45 8.47 -3.27 -10.37
N PRO A 46 7.73 -2.15 -10.25
CA PRO A 46 6.78 -1.77 -11.28
C PRO A 46 7.51 -1.70 -12.60
N THR A 47 7.00 -2.37 -13.63
CA THR A 47 7.55 -2.29 -14.98
C THR A 47 7.57 -0.82 -15.37
N LEU A 48 8.75 -0.25 -15.58
CA LEU A 48 8.92 1.14 -15.98
C LEU A 48 9.02 1.19 -17.50
N LEU A 49 8.20 2.03 -18.10
CA LEU A 49 8.30 2.44 -19.49
C LEU A 49 8.95 3.83 -19.54
N THR A 50 9.38 4.26 -20.72
CA THR A 50 9.87 5.63 -20.94
C THR A 50 8.81 6.46 -21.61
N CYS A 51 8.63 7.71 -21.14
CA CYS A 51 7.74 8.67 -21.79
C CYS A 51 8.19 8.95 -23.24
N ALA A 52 7.27 8.90 -24.20
CA ALA A 52 7.59 9.17 -25.61
C ALA A 52 8.03 10.62 -25.89
N ARG A 53 7.65 11.60 -25.05
CA ARG A 53 8.01 13.01 -25.23
C ARG A 53 9.25 13.43 -24.47
N CYS A 54 9.34 13.08 -23.19
CA CYS A 54 10.43 13.57 -22.31
C CYS A 54 11.41 12.48 -21.88
N THR A 55 11.21 11.22 -22.30
CA THR A 55 12.06 10.06 -21.96
C THR A 55 12.18 9.71 -20.49
N ALA A 56 11.47 10.43 -19.61
CA ALA A 56 11.45 10.14 -18.19
C ALA A 56 10.85 8.74 -17.92
N PRO A 57 11.28 8.06 -16.85
CA PRO A 57 10.68 6.80 -16.44
C PRO A 57 9.24 7.04 -15.96
N VAL A 58 8.31 6.25 -16.48
CA VAL A 58 6.87 6.30 -16.19
C VAL A 58 6.39 4.89 -15.86
N ARG A 59 5.44 4.73 -14.93
CA ARG A 59 4.87 3.41 -14.64
C ARG A 59 3.86 3.05 -15.72
N VAL A 60 3.72 1.76 -16.03
CA VAL A 60 2.68 1.28 -16.98
C VAL A 60 1.26 1.73 -16.58
N THR A 61 1.03 1.93 -15.28
CA THR A 61 -0.28 2.35 -14.76
C THR A 61 -0.52 3.86 -14.83
N ASP A 62 0.52 4.67 -15.07
CA ASP A 62 0.38 6.13 -15.04
C ASP A 62 -0.34 6.60 -16.30
N SER A 63 -1.39 7.40 -16.12
CA SER A 63 -2.19 7.92 -17.24
C SER A 63 -1.52 9.13 -17.91
N TYR A 64 -0.65 9.81 -17.18
CA TYR A 64 0.10 10.98 -17.61
C TYR A 64 1.53 10.86 -17.11
N CYS A 65 2.49 11.41 -17.86
CA CYS A 65 3.86 11.51 -17.41
C CYS A 65 3.96 12.55 -16.27
N SER A 66 4.43 12.15 -15.10
CA SER A 66 4.61 13.06 -13.95
C SER A 66 5.65 14.17 -14.18
N TYR A 67 6.46 14.06 -15.23
CA TYR A 67 7.52 15.03 -15.55
C TYR A 67 7.09 16.06 -16.59
N CYS A 68 6.36 15.66 -17.63
CA CYS A 68 5.99 16.56 -18.73
C CYS A 68 4.49 16.71 -18.96
N GLY A 69 3.65 15.97 -18.21
CA GLY A 69 2.18 16.04 -18.30
C GLY A 69 1.57 15.33 -19.51
N ASP A 70 2.39 14.72 -20.38
CA ASP A 70 1.86 14.05 -21.56
C ASP A 70 1.02 12.83 -21.22
N ALA A 71 -0.13 12.72 -21.87
CA ALA A 71 -0.96 11.53 -21.86
C ALA A 71 -0.14 10.33 -22.33
N GLN A 72 -0.11 9.26 -21.55
CA GLN A 72 0.60 8.04 -21.91
C GLN A 72 -0.32 7.11 -22.70
N PRO A 73 0.05 6.68 -23.92
CA PRO A 73 -0.78 5.76 -24.72
C PRO A 73 -0.72 4.31 -24.19
N TYR A 74 0.27 4.00 -23.35
CA TYR A 74 0.53 2.66 -22.84
C TYR A 74 -0.34 2.32 -21.61
N ARG A 75 -1.66 2.28 -21.80
CA ARG A 75 -2.56 1.50 -20.92
C ARG A 75 -2.71 0.05 -21.36
N ILE A 76 -1.97 -0.39 -22.39
CA ILE A 76 -2.07 -1.74 -22.93
C ILE A 76 -1.32 -2.70 -22.01
N LEU A 77 -1.87 -2.90 -20.81
CA LEU A 77 -1.80 -4.17 -20.12
C LEU A 77 -2.56 -5.13 -21.05
N ALA A 78 -1.86 -6.14 -21.57
CA ALA A 78 -2.39 -7.08 -22.55
C ALA A 78 -3.69 -7.74 -22.08
N ASP A 79 -3.89 -7.81 -20.77
CA ASP A 79 -5.06 -8.37 -20.13
C ASP A 79 -5.98 -7.27 -19.59
N MET A 80 -7.12 -7.11 -20.26
CA MET A 80 -8.21 -6.21 -19.88
C MET A 80 -9.42 -7.05 -19.44
N LYS A 81 -10.05 -6.67 -18.34
CA LYS A 81 -11.32 -7.22 -17.85
C LYS A 81 -12.42 -6.17 -17.91
N VAL A 82 -13.66 -6.63 -17.96
CA VAL A 82 -14.84 -5.76 -17.94
C VAL A 82 -15.45 -5.77 -16.54
N CYS A 83 -15.80 -4.58 -16.02
CA CYS A 83 -16.56 -4.48 -14.78
C CYS A 83 -17.94 -5.13 -14.97
N ARG A 84 -18.31 -6.07 -14.09
CA ARG A 84 -19.62 -6.74 -14.16
C ARG A 84 -20.79 -5.82 -13.85
N ASP A 85 -20.56 -4.74 -13.11
CA ASP A 85 -21.62 -3.86 -12.63
C ASP A 85 -21.88 -2.66 -13.56
N CYS A 86 -20.83 -2.04 -14.09
CA CYS A 86 -20.95 -0.84 -14.94
C CYS A 86 -20.46 -1.03 -16.38
N GLY A 87 -19.88 -2.19 -16.72
CA GLY A 87 -19.45 -2.49 -18.09
C GLY A 87 -18.17 -1.77 -18.56
N VAL A 88 -17.50 -0.99 -17.70
CA VAL A 88 -16.26 -0.30 -18.08
C VAL A 88 -15.10 -1.30 -18.27
N GLN A 89 -14.27 -1.06 -19.28
CA GLN A 89 -13.06 -1.84 -19.52
C GLN A 89 -11.91 -1.37 -18.62
N MET A 90 -11.23 -2.30 -17.99
CA MET A 90 -10.20 -2.03 -16.99
C MET A 90 -9.08 -3.04 -17.09
N PRO A 91 -7.87 -2.72 -16.62
CA PRO A 91 -6.80 -3.70 -16.57
C PRO A 91 -7.15 -4.89 -15.66
N GLU A 92 -6.66 -6.09 -15.99
CA GLU A 92 -6.89 -7.29 -15.18
C GLU A 92 -6.38 -7.12 -13.74
N VAL A 93 -5.25 -6.40 -13.58
CA VAL A 93 -4.62 -6.08 -12.29
C VAL A 93 -5.40 -5.08 -11.43
N ALA A 94 -6.48 -4.48 -11.94
CA ALA A 94 -7.26 -3.53 -11.16
C ALA A 94 -7.94 -4.23 -9.97
N ASN A 95 -7.76 -3.71 -8.76
CA ASN A 95 -8.48 -4.21 -7.58
C ASN A 95 -9.88 -3.59 -7.46
N PHE A 96 -10.05 -2.35 -7.93
CA PHE A 96 -11.31 -1.62 -7.86
C PHE A 96 -11.70 -1.08 -9.23
N CYS A 97 -13.00 -0.94 -9.45
CA CYS A 97 -13.51 -0.26 -10.62
C CYS A 97 -13.32 1.25 -10.49
N TYR A 98 -12.53 1.86 -11.37
CA TYR A 98 -12.29 3.31 -11.34
C TYR A 98 -13.53 4.14 -11.75
N SER A 99 -14.57 3.51 -12.30
CA SER A 99 -15.81 4.19 -12.70
C SER A 99 -16.93 4.07 -11.66
N CYS A 100 -17.11 2.89 -11.04
CA CYS A 100 -18.22 2.66 -10.09
C CYS A 100 -17.77 2.31 -8.67
N GLY A 101 -16.46 2.13 -8.43
CA GLY A 101 -15.90 1.87 -7.11
C GLY A 101 -16.02 0.42 -6.63
N VAL A 102 -16.71 -0.47 -7.36
CA VAL A 102 -16.86 -1.87 -6.92
C VAL A 102 -15.51 -2.58 -6.86
N ASP A 103 -15.34 -3.43 -5.84
CA ASP A 103 -14.23 -4.37 -5.76
C ASP A 103 -14.34 -5.38 -6.90
N VAL A 104 -13.30 -5.42 -7.74
CA VAL A 104 -13.16 -6.34 -8.88
C VAL A 104 -11.93 -7.23 -8.73
N ALA A 105 -11.29 -7.20 -7.55
CA ALA A 105 -10.15 -8.04 -7.23
C ALA A 105 -10.62 -9.48 -6.97
N ASN A 106 -9.77 -10.43 -7.35
CA ASN A 106 -10.00 -11.85 -7.09
C ASN A 106 -9.34 -12.28 -5.77
N HIS A 107 -9.32 -11.40 -4.77
CA HIS A 107 -8.83 -11.71 -3.43
C HIS A 107 -9.99 -11.90 -2.47
N SER A 108 -9.88 -12.90 -1.58
CA SER A 108 -10.84 -13.07 -0.50
C SER A 108 -10.74 -11.85 0.44
N PRO A 109 -11.84 -11.16 0.75
CA PRO A 109 -11.82 -10.08 1.71
C PRO A 109 -11.32 -10.62 3.05
N LYS A 110 -10.19 -10.11 3.53
CA LYS A 110 -9.75 -10.38 4.90
C LYS A 110 -10.71 -9.67 5.82
N GLN A 111 -11.53 -10.44 6.55
CA GLN A 111 -12.32 -9.89 7.63
C GLN A 111 -11.36 -9.45 8.73
N VAL A 112 -11.11 -8.14 8.80
CA VAL A 112 -10.45 -7.54 9.95
C VAL A 112 -11.55 -7.31 10.98
N PRO A 113 -11.52 -7.96 12.15
CA PRO A 113 -12.48 -7.68 13.19
C PRO A 113 -12.33 -6.22 13.59
N VAL A 114 -13.42 -5.45 13.49
CA VAL A 114 -13.45 -4.08 13.99
C VAL A 114 -13.35 -4.17 15.52
N PRO A 115 -12.33 -3.57 16.15
CA PRO A 115 -12.27 -3.52 17.60
C PRO A 115 -13.44 -2.66 18.08
N VAL A 116 -14.49 -3.29 18.62
CA VAL A 116 -15.66 -2.61 19.20
C VAL A 116 -15.23 -1.66 20.33
N ALA A 117 -14.14 -1.97 21.01
CA ALA A 117 -13.57 -1.20 22.12
C ALA A 117 -13.10 0.22 21.75
N LEU A 118 -13.02 0.60 20.46
CA LEU A 118 -12.69 1.99 20.08
C LEU A 118 -13.91 2.93 20.10
N PHE A 119 -15.13 2.40 20.27
CA PHE A 119 -16.38 3.17 20.27
C PHE A 119 -17.02 3.26 21.67
N GLU A 120 -16.43 2.62 22.68
CA GLU A 120 -16.99 2.60 24.05
C GLU A 120 -16.52 3.80 24.90
N GLU A 121 -15.52 4.56 24.43
CA GLU A 121 -15.00 5.77 25.08
C GLU A 121 -15.42 7.05 24.33
N GLU A 122 -16.61 7.08 23.75
CA GLU A 122 -17.21 8.33 23.28
C GLU A 122 -17.59 9.17 24.50
N ASP A 123 -16.64 9.95 25.02
CA ASP A 123 -16.88 10.95 26.06
C ASP A 123 -17.73 12.08 25.45
N PRO A 124 -19.01 12.22 25.83
CA PRO A 124 -19.89 13.24 25.28
C PRO A 124 -19.41 14.67 25.59
N ASP A 125 -18.48 14.84 26.53
CA ASP A 125 -17.85 16.13 26.85
C ASP A 125 -16.81 16.57 25.80
N ASN A 126 -16.36 15.67 24.92
CA ASN A 126 -15.35 15.96 23.89
C ASN A 126 -15.95 16.37 22.54
N PHE A 127 -17.29 16.37 22.43
CA PHE A 127 -18.00 16.86 21.25
C PHE A 127 -18.45 18.30 21.48
N PRO A 128 -18.04 19.26 20.63
CA PRO A 128 -18.51 20.63 20.74
C PRO A 128 -20.03 20.67 20.53
N GLN A 129 -20.76 21.03 21.59
CA GLN A 129 -22.20 21.26 21.53
C GLN A 129 -22.43 22.63 20.89
N PHE A 130 -22.99 22.62 19.68
CA PHE A 130 -23.45 23.85 19.04
C PHE A 130 -24.91 24.09 19.45
N GLU A 131 -25.15 25.12 20.24
CA GLU A 131 -26.51 25.59 20.53
C GLU A 131 -27.10 26.20 19.24
N ALA A 132 -28.35 25.86 18.94
CA ALA A 132 -29.08 26.28 17.75
C ALA A 132 -29.66 27.70 17.87
#